data_AF-A0A7X6ZL37-F1
#
_entry.id   AF-A0A7X6ZL37-F1
#
_cell.length_a   1.000
_cell.length_b   1.000
_cell.length_c   1.000
_cell.angle_alpha   90.00
_cell.angle_beta   90.00
_cell.angle_gamma   90.00
#
_symmetry.space_group_name_H-M   'P 1'
#
loop_
_entity.id
_entity.type
_entity.pdbx_description
1 polymer ?
#
loop_
_entity_poly.entity_id
_entity_poly.type
_entity_poly.pdbx_seq_one_letter_code
_entity_poly.pdbx_strand_id
1 'polypeptide(L)' 'MSDTDMVHYFQSLEKKEADELNRLYNAEDKGLAKGLAKGKAERDQVIVQSMHAEGFDIATIARITKLSKAKIQKILAK' A
#
# COMPACT_ATOMS: atom_id res chain seq x y z
N MET A 1 21.40 21.62 38.41
CA MET A 1 21.45 20.61 37.34
C MET A 1 22.92 20.45 37.00
N SER A 2 23.46 19.23 37.10
CA SER A 2 24.89 19.01 36.79
C SER A 2 25.10 18.98 35.27
N ASP A 3 26.33 19.23 34.82
CA ASP A 3 26.68 19.14 33.39
C ASP A 3 26.35 17.76 32.81
N THR A 4 26.48 16.70 33.62
CA THR A 4 26.10 15.33 33.28
C THR A 4 24.59 15.19 33.06
N ASP A 5 23.77 15.83 33.89
CA ASP A 5 22.30 15.81 33.74
C ASP A 5 21.87 16.55 32.46
N MET A 6 22.56 17.64 32.11
CA MET A 6 22.33 18.37 30.86
C MET A 6 22.67 17.52 29.64
N VAL A 7 23.82 16.84 29.62
CA VAL A 7 24.22 15.97 28.51
C VAL A 7 23.24 14.81 28.31
N HIS A 8 22.80 14.16 29.40
CA HIS A 8 21.80 13.09 29.30
C HIS A 8 20.43 13.60 28.83
N TYR A 9 20.04 14.80 29.25
CA TYR A 9 18.83 15.45 28.78
C TYR A 9 18.89 15.70 27.27
N PHE A 10 19.98 16.28 26.75
CA PHE A 10 20.16 16.49 25.31
C PHE A 10 20.16 15.18 24.51
N GLN A 11 20.89 14.16 24.95
CA GLN A 11 20.88 12.84 24.31
C GLN A 11 19.48 12.20 24.30
N SER A 12 18.68 12.43 25.35
CA SER A 12 17.30 11.92 25.42
C SER A 12 16.36 12.64 24.45
N LEU A 13 16.59 13.93 24.18
CA LEU A 13 15.84 14.70 23.19
C LEU A 13 16.18 14.23 21.78
N GLU A 14 17.47 14.11 21.44
CA GLU A 14 17.92 13.62 20.13
C GLU A 14 17.37 12.22 19.82
N LYS A 15 17.36 11.33 20.82
CA LYS A 15 16.80 9.99 20.65
C LYS A 15 15.29 10.01 20.40
N LYS A 16 14.54 10.87 21.10
CA LYS A 16 13.09 11.01 20.90
C LYS A 16 12.78 11.56 19.51
N GLU A 17 13.52 12.56 19.05
CA GLU A 17 13.37 13.11 17.71
C GLU A 17 13.66 12.05 16.64
N ALA A 18 14.71 11.25 16.81
CA ALA A 18 15.03 10.16 15.88
C ALA A 18 13.96 9.06 15.85
N ASP A 19 13.42 8.67 17.02
CA ASP A 19 12.35 7.69 17.12
C ASP A 19 11.05 8.19 16.48
N GLU A 20 10.71 9.46 16.69
CA GLU A 20 9.53 10.11 16.11
C GLU A 20 9.64 10.25 14.58
N LEU A 21 10.81 10.65 14.09
CA LEU A 21 11.11 10.74 12.66
C LEU A 21 10.99 9.35 11.98
N ASN A 22 11.57 8.32 12.58
CA ASN A 22 11.44 6.94 12.09
C ASN A 22 9.98 6.47 12.08
N ARG A 23 9.20 6.86 13.08
CA ARG A 23 7.77 6.50 13.14
C ARG A 23 6.97 7.14 12.02
N LEU A 24 7.27 8.40 11.69
CA LEU A 24 6.63 9.15 10.60
C LEU A 24 6.98 8.54 9.24
N TYR A 25 8.27 8.29 8.95
CA TYR A 25 8.68 7.65 7.69
C TYR A 25 8.00 6.28 7.49
N ASN A 26 7.99 5.44 8.53
CA ASN A 26 7.31 4.14 8.47
C ASN A 26 5.80 4.26 8.26
N ALA A 27 5.17 5.32 8.77
CA ALA A 27 3.74 5.57 8.57
C ALA A 27 3.45 6.04 7.14
N GLU A 28 4.27 6.93 6.59
CA GLU A 28 4.17 7.39 5.20
C GLU A 28 4.37 6.25 4.21
N ASP A 29 5.41 5.44 4.37
CA ASP A 29 5.69 4.30 3.49
C ASP A 29 4.54 3.27 3.51
N LYS A 30 4.02 2.95 4.69
CA LYS A 30 2.87 2.05 4.84
C LYS A 30 1.60 2.66 4.25
N GLY A 31 1.42 3.97 4.40
CA GLY A 31 0.30 4.71 3.84
C GLY A 31 0.32 4.70 2.32
N LEU A 32 1.46 5.02 1.72
CA LEU A 32 1.68 5.04 0.28
C LEU A 32 1.51 3.64 -0.33
N ALA A 33 2.12 2.61 0.27
CA ALA A 33 1.98 1.23 -0.19
C ALA A 33 0.52 0.75 -0.17
N LYS A 34 -0.22 1.06 0.90
CA LYS A 34 -1.65 0.75 0.99
C LYS A 34 -2.47 1.50 -0.07
N GLY A 35 -2.18 2.80 -0.27
CA GLY A 35 -2.85 3.62 -1.27
C GLY A 35 -2.66 3.09 -2.70
N LEU A 36 -1.42 2.77 -3.07
CA LEU A 36 -1.08 2.18 -4.36
C LEU A 36 -1.75 0.82 -4.57
N ALA A 37 -1.75 -0.04 -3.54
CA ALA A 37 -2.39 -1.35 -3.61
C ALA A 37 -3.92 -1.24 -3.79
N LYS A 38 -4.57 -0.31 -3.08
CA LYS A 38 -6.01 -0.05 -3.20
C LYS A 38 -6.36 0.48 -4.59
N GLY A 39 -5.64 1.50 -5.07
CA GLY A 39 -5.85 2.06 -6.41
C GLY A 39 -5.64 1.03 -7.52
N LYS A 40 -4.63 0.15 -7.37
CA LYS A 40 -4.42 -0.96 -8.30
C LYS A 40 -5.58 -1.96 -8.27
N ALA A 41 -6.09 -2.31 -7.09
CA ALA A 41 -7.21 -3.25 -6.97
C ALA A 41 -8.51 -2.70 -7.57
N GLU A 42 -8.81 -1.42 -7.36
CA GLU A 42 -9.97 -0.74 -7.95
C GLU A 42 -9.85 -0.68 -9.48
N ARG A 43 -8.68 -0.31 -10.00
CA ARG A 43 -8.41 -0.33 -11.45
C ARG A 43 -8.57 -1.73 -12.04
N ASP A 44 -7.97 -2.74 -11.41
CA ASP A 44 -8.06 -4.14 -11.84
C ASP A 44 -9.54 -4.60 -11.86
N GLN A 45 -10.35 -4.18 -10.89
CA GLN A 45 -11.78 -4.49 -10.82
C GLN A 45 -12.56 -3.87 -11.98
N VAL A 46 -12.41 -2.55 -12.20
CA VAL A 46 -13.12 -1.84 -13.28
C VAL A 46 -12.78 -2.44 -14.64
N ILE A 47 -11.49 -2.67 -14.92
CA ILE A 47 -11.05 -3.24 -16.21
C ILE A 47 -11.67 -4.63 -16.42
N VAL A 48 -11.63 -5.51 -15.43
CA VAL A 48 -12.18 -6.87 -15.54
C VAL A 48 -13.69 -6.83 -15.78
N GLN A 49 -14.42 -5.99 -15.06
CA GLN A 49 -15.87 -5.86 -15.21
C GLN A 49 -16.26 -5.28 -16.58
N SER A 50 -15.57 -4.23 -17.05
CA SER A 50 -15.82 -3.63 -18.37
C SER A 50 -15.53 -4.64 -19.49
N MET A 51 -14.38 -5.31 -19.45
CA MET A 51 -14.04 -6.30 -20.48
C MET A 51 -15.03 -7.48 -20.48
N HIS A 52 -15.45 -7.95 -19.31
CA HIS A 52 -16.45 -9.02 -19.26
C HIS A 52 -17.81 -8.55 -19.81
N ALA A 53 -18.23 -7.31 -19.52
CA ALA A 53 -19.44 -6.72 -20.07
C ALA A 53 -19.38 -6.54 -21.60
N GLU A 54 -18.19 -6.31 -22.16
CA GLU A 54 -17.94 -6.28 -23.61
C GLU A 54 -17.87 -7.69 -24.25
N GLY A 55 -18.03 -8.75 -23.46
CA GLY A 55 -18.10 -10.14 -23.95
C GLY A 55 -16.76 -10.87 -24.02
N PHE A 56 -15.68 -10.31 -23.45
CA PHE A 56 -14.41 -11.01 -23.38
C PHE A 56 -14.47 -12.18 -22.40
N ASP A 57 -13.99 -13.36 -22.82
CA ASP A 57 -13.90 -14.51 -21.93
C ASP A 57 -12.80 -14.36 -20.85
N ILE A 58 -12.91 -15.16 -19.78
CA ILE A 58 -11.97 -15.11 -18.65
C ILE A 58 -10.52 -15.36 -19.10
N ALA A 59 -10.30 -16.20 -20.12
CA ALA A 59 -8.96 -16.48 -20.62
C ALA A 59 -8.33 -15.26 -21.32
N THR A 60 -9.11 -14.53 -22.11
CA THR A 60 -8.70 -13.31 -22.81
C THR A 60 -8.44 -12.18 -21.83
N ILE A 61 -9.32 -11.99 -20.85
CA ILE A 61 -9.14 -11.01 -19.78
C ILE A 61 -7.84 -11.33 -19.00
N ALA A 62 -7.59 -12.59 -18.64
CA ALA A 62 -6.36 -13.01 -17.96
C ALA A 62 -5.10 -12.70 -18.80
N ARG A 63 -5.15 -12.97 -20.10
CA ARG A 63 -4.04 -12.71 -21.02
C ARG A 63 -3.70 -11.22 -21.13
N ILE A 64 -4.71 -10.34 -21.18
CA ILE A 64 -4.55 -8.89 -21.34
C ILE A 64 -4.14 -8.23 -20.03
N THR A 65 -4.87 -8.50 -18.94
CA THR A 65 -4.66 -7.87 -17.63
C THR A 65 -3.50 -8.47 -16.84
N LYS A 66 -2.98 -9.62 -17.27
CA LYS A 66 -1.99 -10.44 -16.56
C LYS A 66 -2.45 -10.87 -15.16
N LEU A 67 -3.76 -10.85 -14.91
CA LEU A 67 -4.37 -11.35 -13.70
C LEU A 67 -4.58 -12.87 -13.79
N SER A 68 -4.54 -13.55 -12.65
CA SER A 68 -4.90 -14.96 -12.59
C SER A 68 -6.40 -15.14 -12.84
N LYS A 69 -6.77 -16.27 -13.47
CA LYS A 69 -8.18 -16.63 -13.69
C LYS A 69 -8.99 -16.64 -12.39
N ALA A 70 -8.41 -17.14 -11.30
CA ALA A 70 -9.03 -17.14 -9.97
C ALA A 70 -9.33 -15.72 -9.46
N LYS A 71 -8.43 -14.75 -9.68
CA LYS A 71 -8.65 -13.36 -9.28
C LYS A 71 -9.75 -12.70 -10.12
N ILE A 72 -9.78 -12.98 -11.43
CA ILE A 72 -10.84 -12.52 -12.33
C ILE A 72 -12.20 -13.09 -11.91
N GLN A 73 -12.29 -14.39 -11.65
CA GLN A 73 -13.51 -15.03 -11.15
C GLN A 73 -13.98 -14.41 -9.84
N LYS A 74 -13.07 -14.13 -8.90
CA LYS A 74 -13.41 -13.46 -7.65
C LYS A 74 -13.96 -12.04 -7.86
N ILE A 75 -13.47 -11.32 -8.87
CA ILE A 75 -13.97 -9.99 -9.23
C ILE A 75 -15.37 -10.09 -9.86
N LEU A 76 -15.61 -11.07 -10.72
CA LEU A 76 -16.89 -11.26 -11.43
C LEU A 76 -17.97 -11.96 -10.60
N ALA A 77 -17.61 -12.62 -9.50
CA ALA A 77 -18.56 -13.26 -8.58
C ALA A 77 -19.21 -12.29 -7.58
N LYS A 78 -18.93 -10.99 -7.70
CA LYS A 78 -19.57 -9.90 -6.95
C LYS A 78 -20.62 -9.23 -7.81
#